data_AF-A0A2C9STI9-F1
#
_entry.id   AF-A0A2C9STI9-F1
#
_cell.length_a   1.000
_cell.length_b   1.000
_cell.length_c   1.000
_cell.angle_alpha   90.00
_cell.angle_beta   90.00
_cell.angle_gamma   90.00
#
_symmetry.space_group_name_H-M   'P 1'
#
loop_
_entity.id
_entity.type
_entity.pdbx_description
1 polymer ?
#
loop_
_entity_poly.entity_id
_entity_poly.type
_entity_poly.pdbx_seq_one_letter_code
_entity_poly.pdbx_strand_id
1 'polypeptide(L)'
;MTEMPPPTSPIESFAVAAAAYGDVTTDKELLAHRGRDYWGVGGVADLLLRPHGRGDIAPIIKLAARHKVAIVPRGGASNCSGGMMPSAGRVLLDLSGLDQILDIDPENHCARVEPGVINSDLQAALAPHGLCFSPDPVSAHLATVAGNIIENAGGPHALKYGVTYNHILSADVVLPDGSTATFRADDEGPDLLGLLIGSEGTLGVVTETTVALRPVAEVTHSLMGAFATARTAADTIAAIIATGVVPAAVEWLDRAGIAGLQQFYDTGYPLDADSIVLIDVDGTAAEVARDQAVVERVLREQATEVRIAETDEDRAALWFGRLNAPNSVVQSGKGFFIGDVTVPRDRIPEMQQAIQATAERHRDGLLFIAVCGHAGDGDLHPTTFYDKDNPLAAAALEAANNEIIAAALTLGGTITGEHGVGTEKIPFMTKRFTPVEIAAQRSIKRAFDPGGLLNPGVMLPEPSADEPDVNAFGTAVRAALDGTLTPDPDAALTTGDNTEITINLGNLSLVVGADATIESVNRFLDQRGVTCAAIPSVGGTRTVGEVVATAAGAERDHVRHALLGADVTVIDGQAPARFGAETMKDVAGYDTKRLYISAHGAFGALRALIFKVSVRA
;
A
#
# COMPACT_ATOMS: atom_id res chain seq x y z
N MET A 1 44.48 23.05 -35.74
CA MET A 1 43.25 23.24 -34.96
C MET A 1 42.93 21.90 -34.32
N THR A 2 43.30 21.72 -33.06
CA THR A 2 42.84 20.59 -32.25
C THR A 2 41.33 20.75 -32.07
N GLU A 3 40.55 19.82 -32.62
CA GLU A 3 39.12 19.70 -32.32
C GLU A 3 38.96 19.64 -30.79
N MET A 4 38.18 20.57 -30.24
CA MET A 4 37.74 20.41 -28.86
C MET A 4 36.93 19.12 -28.80
N PRO A 5 37.14 18.26 -27.77
CA PRO A 5 36.29 17.10 -27.58
C PRO A 5 34.82 17.56 -27.51
N PRO A 6 33.86 16.76 -28.03
CA PRO A 6 32.44 17.08 -27.92
C PRO A 6 32.08 17.32 -26.45
N PRO A 7 31.12 18.21 -26.15
CA PRO A 7 30.69 18.43 -24.77
C PRO A 7 30.20 17.10 -24.18
N THR A 8 30.79 16.69 -23.06
CA THR A 8 30.37 15.49 -22.33
C THR A 8 28.90 15.63 -21.93
N SER A 9 28.13 14.56 -22.14
CA SER A 9 26.71 14.58 -21.78
C SER A 9 26.53 14.81 -20.27
N PRO A 10 25.37 15.31 -19.81
CA PRO A 10 25.10 15.47 -18.37
C PRO A 10 25.29 14.17 -17.60
N ILE A 11 24.90 13.03 -18.18
CA ILE A 11 25.01 11.71 -17.56
C ILE A 11 26.45 11.18 -17.54
N GLU A 12 27.26 11.45 -18.57
CA GLU A 12 28.70 11.13 -18.55
C GLU A 12 29.43 11.93 -17.47
N SER A 13 29.10 13.23 -17.37
CA SER A 13 29.69 14.11 -16.35
C SER A 13 29.29 13.68 -14.94
N PHE A 14 28.02 13.29 -14.75
CA PHE A 14 27.53 12.69 -13.52
C PHE A 14 28.25 11.37 -13.21
N ALA A 15 28.38 10.46 -14.17
CA ALA A 15 29.02 9.16 -13.99
C ALA A 15 30.48 9.29 -13.50
N VAL A 16 31.25 10.21 -14.08
CA VAL A 16 32.63 10.50 -13.65
C VAL A 16 32.67 11.00 -12.21
N ALA A 17 31.75 11.89 -11.83
CA ALA A 17 31.70 12.43 -10.47
C ALA A 17 31.17 11.41 -9.44
N ALA A 18 30.19 10.59 -9.82
CA ALA A 18 29.52 9.61 -8.98
C ALA A 18 30.41 8.39 -8.66
N ALA A 19 31.42 8.10 -9.49
CA ALA A 19 32.36 7.01 -9.27
C ALA A 19 33.17 7.13 -7.95
N ALA A 20 33.18 8.31 -7.31
CA ALA A 20 33.77 8.50 -5.99
C ALA A 20 32.91 7.97 -4.83
N TYR A 21 31.64 7.66 -5.10
CA TYR A 21 30.60 7.34 -4.09
C TYR A 21 29.92 5.99 -4.37
N GLY A 22 30.31 5.28 -5.43
CA GLY A 22 29.68 4.02 -5.79
C GLY A 22 30.25 3.41 -7.06
N ASP A 23 29.90 2.15 -7.27
CA ASP A 23 30.24 1.41 -8.47
C ASP A 23 29.32 1.83 -9.61
N VAL A 24 29.93 2.39 -10.66
CA VAL A 24 29.25 2.88 -11.85
C VAL A 24 29.41 1.87 -12.99
N THR A 25 28.31 1.48 -13.63
CA THR A 25 28.33 0.61 -14.80
C THR A 25 27.44 1.13 -15.93
N THR A 26 27.96 1.00 -17.14
CA THR A 26 27.27 1.24 -18.42
C THR A 26 27.15 -0.04 -19.24
N ASP A 27 27.40 -1.21 -18.63
CA ASP A 27 27.30 -2.49 -19.29
C ASP A 27 25.85 -2.77 -19.71
N LYS A 28 25.63 -2.96 -21.02
CA LYS A 28 24.29 -3.01 -21.60
C LYS A 28 23.51 -4.26 -21.18
N GLU A 29 24.20 -5.38 -20.99
CA GLU A 29 23.55 -6.63 -20.59
C GLU A 29 23.06 -6.53 -19.14
N LEU A 30 23.92 -6.02 -18.24
CA LEU A 30 23.58 -5.78 -16.86
C LEU A 30 22.47 -4.73 -16.72
N LEU A 31 22.52 -3.64 -17.49
CA LEU A 31 21.47 -2.61 -17.50
C LEU A 31 20.12 -3.18 -17.95
N ALA A 32 20.10 -3.99 -19.01
CA ALA A 32 18.89 -4.62 -19.49
C ALA A 32 18.32 -5.66 -18.50
N HIS A 33 19.19 -6.38 -17.79
CA HIS A 33 18.79 -7.33 -16.77
C HIS A 33 18.26 -6.63 -15.51
N ARG A 34 19.01 -5.67 -14.96
CA ARG A 34 18.68 -4.95 -13.73
C ARG A 34 17.56 -3.93 -13.92
N GLY A 35 17.32 -3.51 -15.15
CA GLY A 35 16.26 -2.59 -15.55
C GLY A 35 14.87 -3.22 -15.62
N ARG A 36 14.74 -4.52 -15.35
CA ARG A 36 13.47 -5.24 -15.27
C ARG A 36 13.11 -5.61 -13.83
N ASP A 37 11.81 -5.65 -13.57
CA ASP A 37 11.22 -6.23 -12.39
C ASP A 37 11.14 -7.77 -12.48
N TYR A 38 10.63 -8.39 -11.42
CA TYR A 38 10.43 -9.83 -11.30
C TYR A 38 9.54 -10.43 -12.41
N TRP A 39 8.59 -9.65 -12.91
CA TRP A 39 7.62 -10.07 -13.93
C TRP A 39 8.14 -9.89 -15.36
N GLY A 40 9.30 -9.24 -15.51
CA GLY A 40 9.94 -8.97 -16.78
C GLY A 40 9.54 -7.64 -17.43
N VAL A 41 8.75 -6.81 -16.73
CA VAL A 41 8.42 -5.44 -17.16
C VAL A 41 9.57 -4.54 -16.76
N GLY A 42 9.90 -3.55 -17.59
CA GLY A 42 11.02 -2.65 -17.32
C GLY A 42 11.51 -1.89 -18.53
N GLY A 43 12.68 -1.27 -18.35
CA GLY A 43 13.35 -0.51 -19.39
C GLY A 43 14.87 -0.57 -19.25
N VAL A 44 15.58 0.32 -19.95
CA VAL A 44 17.05 0.37 -19.93
C VAL A 44 17.47 1.78 -19.55
N ALA A 45 18.14 1.91 -18.40
CA ALA A 45 18.82 3.14 -17.99
C ALA A 45 20.13 3.32 -18.76
N ASP A 46 20.68 4.53 -18.76
CA ASP A 46 22.01 4.79 -19.32
C ASP A 46 23.14 4.44 -18.34
N LEU A 47 22.82 4.39 -17.04
CA LEU A 47 23.77 4.15 -15.97
C LEU A 47 23.11 3.34 -14.86
N LEU A 48 23.84 2.39 -14.29
CA LEU A 48 23.53 1.81 -12.99
C LEU A 48 24.62 2.22 -12.01
N LEU A 49 24.19 2.69 -10.84
CA LEU A 49 25.05 3.16 -9.78
C LEU A 49 24.69 2.42 -8.49
N ARG A 50 25.67 1.76 -7.88
CA ARG A 50 25.54 1.11 -6.58
C ARG A 50 26.38 1.85 -5.54
N PRO A 51 25.79 2.51 -4.54
CA PRO A 51 26.55 3.18 -3.48
C PRO A 51 27.46 2.23 -2.71
N HIS A 52 28.58 2.72 -2.17
CA HIS A 52 29.44 1.90 -1.29
C HIS A 52 28.91 1.83 0.15
N GLY A 53 28.15 2.84 0.57
CA GLY A 53 27.47 2.90 1.87
C GLY A 53 26.36 3.95 1.90
N ARG A 54 25.66 4.05 3.04
CA ARG A 54 24.57 5.04 3.23
C ARG A 54 25.04 6.50 3.07
N GLY A 55 26.27 6.79 3.52
CA GLY A 55 26.86 8.13 3.46
C GLY A 55 27.06 8.66 2.05
N ASP A 56 27.04 7.79 1.05
CA ASP A 56 27.24 8.14 -0.36
C ASP A 56 25.97 8.67 -1.05
N ILE A 57 24.79 8.35 -0.50
CA ILE A 57 23.51 8.66 -1.13
C ILE A 57 23.31 10.18 -1.24
N ALA A 58 23.56 10.94 -0.17
CA ALA A 58 23.44 12.40 -0.20
C ALA A 58 24.37 13.06 -1.25
N PRO A 59 25.68 12.76 -1.30
CA PRO A 59 26.56 13.20 -2.39
C PRO A 59 26.05 12.83 -3.79
N ILE A 60 25.58 11.60 -3.99
CA ILE A 60 25.04 11.11 -5.27
C ILE A 60 23.82 11.95 -5.68
N ILE A 61 22.86 12.19 -4.78
CA ILE A 61 21.68 12.99 -5.09
C ILE A 61 22.03 14.46 -5.35
N LYS A 62 23.00 15.04 -4.62
CA LYS A 62 23.51 16.41 -4.92
C LYS A 62 24.11 16.49 -6.32
N LEU A 63 24.87 15.47 -6.73
CA LEU A 63 25.41 15.40 -8.08
C LEU A 63 24.28 15.29 -9.12
N ALA A 64 23.29 14.44 -8.86
CA ALA A 64 22.13 14.28 -9.74
C ALA A 64 21.40 15.61 -9.94
N ALA A 65 21.13 16.34 -8.86
CA ALA A 65 20.54 17.68 -8.90
C ALA A 65 21.39 18.68 -9.69
N ARG A 66 22.69 18.73 -9.42
CA ARG A 66 23.64 19.62 -10.11
C ARG A 66 23.73 19.35 -11.61
N HIS A 67 23.74 18.07 -12.00
CA HIS A 67 23.85 17.64 -13.38
C HIS A 67 22.48 17.51 -14.08
N LYS A 68 21.38 17.71 -13.35
CA LYS A 68 19.99 17.53 -13.83
C LYS A 68 19.76 16.12 -14.39
N VAL A 69 20.26 15.12 -13.68
CA VAL A 69 20.13 13.71 -14.03
C VAL A 69 19.06 13.08 -13.16
N ALA A 70 18.11 12.39 -13.79
CA ALA A 70 17.05 11.71 -13.07
C ALA A 70 17.55 10.39 -12.44
N ILE A 71 17.08 10.10 -11.24
CA ILE A 71 17.40 8.90 -10.47
C ILE A 71 16.15 8.05 -10.34
N VAL A 72 16.27 6.76 -10.65
CA VAL A 72 15.25 5.74 -10.38
C VAL A 72 15.79 4.84 -9.26
N PRO A 73 15.21 4.87 -8.04
CA PRO A 73 15.64 4.00 -6.97
C PRO A 73 15.25 2.56 -7.26
N ARG A 74 16.11 1.62 -6.85
CA ARG A 74 15.87 0.18 -7.00
C ARG A 74 16.24 -0.57 -5.72
N GLY A 75 15.26 -1.25 -5.15
CA GLY A 75 15.43 -2.25 -4.10
C GLY A 75 15.46 -3.65 -4.69
N GLY A 76 14.52 -4.52 -4.27
CA GLY A 76 14.34 -5.89 -4.79
C GLY A 76 13.82 -5.97 -6.23
N ALA A 77 13.06 -4.97 -6.68
CA ALA A 77 12.31 -4.95 -7.95
C ALA A 77 11.22 -6.05 -8.06
N SER A 78 10.46 -6.25 -6.99
CA SER A 78 9.25 -7.10 -6.96
C SER A 78 7.95 -6.37 -7.32
N ASN A 79 7.99 -5.06 -7.61
CA ASN A 79 6.79 -4.25 -7.91
C ASN A 79 5.96 -4.81 -9.08
N CYS A 80 4.66 -4.53 -9.09
CA CYS A 80 3.70 -5.00 -10.10
C CYS A 80 3.06 -3.87 -10.92
N SER A 81 3.44 -2.61 -10.66
CA SER A 81 2.81 -1.41 -11.22
C SER A 81 3.68 -0.68 -12.24
N GLY A 82 4.94 -1.11 -12.41
CA GLY A 82 5.96 -0.31 -13.08
C GLY A 82 6.38 0.90 -12.23
N GLY A 83 6.44 0.74 -10.91
CA GLY A 83 6.98 1.74 -9.98
C GLY A 83 8.50 1.94 -10.17
N MET A 84 9.20 0.94 -10.70
CA MET A 84 10.59 1.03 -11.13
C MET A 84 10.69 0.94 -12.66
N MET A 85 10.72 2.08 -13.33
CA MET A 85 10.76 2.16 -14.80
C MET A 85 11.94 3.02 -15.29
N PRO A 86 13.13 2.43 -15.42
CA PRO A 86 14.28 3.12 -15.99
C PRO A 86 14.10 3.37 -17.48
N SER A 87 14.63 4.50 -17.97
CA SER A 87 14.67 4.87 -19.38
C SER A 87 16.00 5.53 -19.72
N ALA A 88 16.26 5.73 -21.01
CA ALA A 88 17.39 6.55 -21.47
C ALA A 88 17.39 7.93 -20.78
N GLY A 89 18.58 8.45 -20.48
CA GLY A 89 18.81 9.68 -19.73
C GLY A 89 18.68 9.56 -18.21
N ARG A 90 18.39 8.37 -17.67
CA ARG A 90 18.21 8.13 -16.22
C ARG A 90 19.33 7.25 -15.66
N VAL A 91 19.54 7.38 -14.36
CA VAL A 91 20.42 6.52 -13.55
C VAL A 91 19.55 5.59 -12.71
N LEU A 92 19.82 4.30 -12.80
CA LEU A 92 19.26 3.30 -11.91
C LEU A 92 20.11 3.23 -10.64
N LEU A 93 19.61 3.73 -9.52
CA LEU A 93 20.29 3.72 -8.23
C LEU A 93 19.95 2.42 -7.49
N ASP A 94 20.88 1.47 -7.51
CA ASP A 94 20.71 0.15 -6.91
C ASP A 94 21.12 0.16 -5.44
N LEU A 95 20.12 0.09 -4.55
CA LEU A 95 20.27 0.12 -3.10
C LEU A 95 20.37 -1.28 -2.49
N SER A 96 20.30 -2.35 -3.31
CA SER A 96 20.30 -3.73 -2.81
C SER A 96 21.59 -4.15 -2.09
N GLY A 97 22.68 -3.39 -2.24
CA GLY A 97 23.93 -3.62 -1.49
C GLY A 97 24.00 -2.97 -0.10
N LEU A 98 22.97 -2.22 0.30
CA LEU A 98 22.84 -1.61 1.63
C LEU A 98 21.86 -2.46 2.45
N ASP A 99 22.29 -3.64 2.86
CA ASP A 99 21.45 -4.73 3.37
C ASP A 99 21.78 -5.11 4.82
N GLN A 100 22.37 -4.20 5.60
CA GLN A 100 22.69 -4.49 6.99
C GLN A 100 21.49 -4.29 7.93
N ILE A 101 21.27 -5.27 8.80
CA ILE A 101 20.49 -5.09 10.03
C ILE A 101 21.43 -4.42 11.03
N LEU A 102 21.19 -3.15 11.33
CA LEU A 102 22.09 -2.31 12.11
C LEU A 102 21.96 -2.57 13.61
N ASP A 103 20.74 -2.83 14.08
CA ASP A 103 20.43 -3.08 15.48
C ASP A 103 19.08 -3.80 15.62
N ILE A 104 18.97 -4.67 16.63
CA ILE A 104 17.71 -5.30 17.05
C ILE A 104 17.59 -5.05 18.54
N ASP A 105 16.50 -4.42 18.95
CA ASP A 105 16.16 -4.15 20.34
C ASP A 105 14.89 -4.94 20.72
N PRO A 106 15.06 -6.16 21.27
CA PRO A 106 13.93 -6.99 21.67
C PRO A 106 13.18 -6.44 22.88
N GLU A 107 13.79 -5.59 23.71
CA GLU A 107 13.13 -5.03 24.89
C GLU A 107 12.13 -3.94 24.49
N ASN A 108 12.48 -3.14 23.48
CA ASN A 108 11.62 -2.08 22.94
C ASN A 108 10.83 -2.51 21.68
N HIS A 109 10.94 -3.77 21.26
CA HIS A 109 10.31 -4.32 20.06
C HIS A 109 10.56 -3.45 18.82
N CYS A 110 11.81 -3.13 18.54
CA CYS A 110 12.18 -2.42 17.31
C CYS A 110 13.47 -2.94 16.70
N ALA A 111 13.67 -2.65 15.41
CA ALA A 111 14.93 -2.92 14.72
C ALA A 111 15.30 -1.75 13.80
N ARG A 112 16.59 -1.46 13.70
CA ARG A 112 17.14 -0.47 12.76
C ARG A 112 17.77 -1.21 11.59
N VAL A 113 17.38 -0.85 10.37
CA VAL A 113 17.77 -1.57 9.14
C VAL A 113 18.14 -0.61 8.01
N GLU A 114 19.07 -1.05 7.17
CA GLU A 114 19.39 -0.42 5.90
C GLU A 114 18.32 -0.72 4.83
N PRO A 115 18.20 0.10 3.76
CA PRO A 115 17.06 0.02 2.84
C PRO A 115 16.97 -1.29 2.06
N GLY A 116 18.11 -1.92 1.77
CA GLY A 116 18.25 -3.13 0.98
C GLY A 116 18.05 -4.43 1.75
N VAL A 117 17.80 -4.38 3.07
CA VAL A 117 17.50 -5.59 3.87
C VAL A 117 16.28 -6.29 3.26
N ILE A 118 16.44 -7.56 2.87
CA ILE A 118 15.33 -8.38 2.38
C ILE A 118 14.40 -8.71 3.55
N ASN A 119 13.09 -8.62 3.32
CA ASN A 119 12.10 -8.82 4.36
C ASN A 119 12.24 -10.19 5.05
N SER A 120 12.39 -11.27 4.28
CA SER A 120 12.62 -12.61 4.85
C SER A 120 13.89 -12.72 5.69
N ASP A 121 14.94 -11.96 5.36
CA ASP A 121 16.19 -11.98 6.11
C ASP A 121 16.04 -11.26 7.45
N LEU A 122 15.27 -10.16 7.48
CA LEU A 122 14.86 -9.52 8.72
C LEU A 122 14.03 -10.47 9.58
N GLN A 123 13.01 -11.14 9.00
CA GLN A 123 12.21 -12.13 9.73
C GLN A 123 13.08 -13.23 10.35
N ALA A 124 14.05 -13.76 9.60
CA ALA A 124 14.95 -14.79 10.07
C ALA A 124 15.85 -14.30 11.23
N ALA A 125 16.31 -13.06 11.18
CA ALA A 125 17.11 -12.45 12.25
C ALA A 125 16.31 -12.18 13.53
N LEU A 126 14.99 -11.95 13.41
CA LEU A 126 14.09 -11.69 14.53
C LEU A 126 13.58 -12.97 15.22
N ALA A 127 13.52 -14.09 14.49
CA ALA A 127 12.99 -15.36 15.00
C ALA A 127 13.62 -15.84 16.32
N PRO A 128 14.95 -15.75 16.56
CA PRO A 128 15.55 -16.13 17.84
C PRO A 128 15.05 -15.31 19.05
N HIS A 129 14.49 -14.13 18.80
CA HIS A 129 13.93 -13.25 19.81
C HIS A 129 12.42 -13.46 20.04
N GLY A 130 11.79 -14.36 19.28
CA GLY A 130 10.33 -14.55 19.31
C GLY A 130 9.57 -13.36 18.74
N LEU A 131 10.22 -12.54 17.90
CA LEU A 131 9.66 -11.34 17.29
C LEU A 131 9.54 -11.50 15.76
N CYS A 132 8.69 -10.69 15.15
CA CYS A 132 8.59 -10.55 13.70
C CYS A 132 8.27 -9.11 13.29
N PHE A 133 8.60 -8.78 12.05
CA PHE A 133 8.16 -7.58 11.35
C PHE A 133 6.89 -7.94 10.57
N SER A 134 5.77 -7.28 10.86
CA SER A 134 4.47 -7.75 10.38
C SER A 134 4.25 -7.74 8.86
N PRO A 135 4.72 -6.74 8.08
CA PRO A 135 4.49 -6.73 6.64
C PRO A 135 5.01 -8.02 6.01
N ASP A 136 4.11 -8.79 5.40
CA ASP A 136 4.35 -10.14 4.91
C ASP A 136 3.93 -10.29 3.43
N PRO A 137 4.41 -9.42 2.53
CA PRO A 137 4.07 -9.51 1.12
C PRO A 137 4.48 -10.89 0.58
N VAL A 138 3.73 -11.41 -0.39
CA VAL A 138 4.05 -12.71 -1.03
C VAL A 138 5.47 -12.70 -1.64
N SER A 139 5.98 -11.51 -1.97
CA SER A 139 7.34 -11.26 -2.44
C SER A 139 8.39 -11.10 -1.33
N ALA A 140 8.12 -11.43 -0.07
CA ALA A 140 9.02 -11.21 1.08
C ALA A 140 10.46 -11.76 0.91
N HIS A 141 10.64 -12.79 0.07
CA HIS A 141 11.94 -13.37 -0.29
C HIS A 141 12.78 -12.51 -1.26
N LEU A 142 12.19 -11.46 -1.83
CA LEU A 142 12.83 -10.54 -2.78
C LEU A 142 12.61 -9.06 -2.38
N ALA A 143 11.49 -8.75 -1.73
CA ALA A 143 11.12 -7.42 -1.33
C ALA A 143 12.06 -6.91 -0.23
N THR A 144 12.62 -5.73 -0.45
CA THR A 144 13.46 -5.01 0.51
C THR A 144 12.60 -4.20 1.48
N VAL A 145 13.05 -3.95 2.71
CA VAL A 145 12.30 -3.14 3.69
C VAL A 145 11.97 -1.74 3.16
N ALA A 146 12.91 -1.05 2.49
CA ALA A 146 12.59 0.24 1.86
C ALA A 146 11.64 0.10 0.66
N GLY A 147 11.61 -1.06 0.01
CA GLY A 147 10.64 -1.38 -1.04
C GLY A 147 9.23 -1.47 -0.46
N ASN A 148 9.09 -2.17 0.67
CA ASN A 148 7.82 -2.22 1.41
C ASN A 148 7.37 -0.82 1.83
N ILE A 149 8.28 0.06 2.25
CA ILE A 149 7.97 1.45 2.60
C ILE A 149 7.40 2.21 1.41
N ILE A 150 8.12 2.25 0.29
CA ILE A 150 7.72 3.09 -0.85
C ILE A 150 6.49 2.56 -1.59
N GLU A 151 6.15 1.30 -1.44
CA GLU A 151 4.89 0.72 -1.98
C GLU A 151 3.78 0.66 -0.92
N ASN A 152 4.07 1.00 0.35
CA ASN A 152 3.20 0.73 1.50
C ASN A 152 2.67 -0.72 1.52
N ALA A 153 3.58 -1.68 1.32
CA ALA A 153 3.23 -3.07 1.09
C ALA A 153 2.37 -3.65 2.22
N GLY A 154 1.39 -4.46 1.84
CA GLY A 154 0.58 -5.27 2.75
C GLY A 154 0.99 -6.74 2.70
N GLY A 155 0.00 -7.59 2.90
CA GLY A 155 0.08 -9.04 2.82
C GLY A 155 -1.17 -9.69 3.44
N PRO A 156 -1.21 -11.03 3.53
CA PRO A 156 -2.35 -11.77 4.09
C PRO A 156 -2.72 -11.34 5.52
N HIS A 157 -1.74 -10.97 6.33
CA HIS A 157 -1.95 -10.64 7.73
C HIS A 157 -2.29 -9.16 8.01
N ALA A 158 -2.47 -8.36 6.95
CA ALA A 158 -2.77 -6.94 7.05
C ALA A 158 -4.12 -6.65 7.74
N LEU A 159 -5.09 -7.57 7.65
CA LEU A 159 -6.38 -7.46 8.34
C LEU A 159 -6.23 -7.20 9.84
N LYS A 160 -5.39 -8.00 10.51
CA LYS A 160 -5.22 -7.90 11.96
C LYS A 160 -4.11 -6.95 12.36
N TYR A 161 -3.01 -6.94 11.61
CA TYR A 161 -1.80 -6.22 12.02
C TYR A 161 -1.56 -4.90 11.28
N GLY A 162 -2.23 -4.67 10.16
CA GLY A 162 -2.04 -3.49 9.32
C GLY A 162 -0.98 -3.69 8.23
N VAL A 163 -0.75 -2.65 7.45
CA VAL A 163 0.21 -2.62 6.34
C VAL A 163 1.54 -2.00 6.80
N THR A 164 2.52 -1.88 5.90
CA THR A 164 3.84 -1.31 6.22
C THR A 164 3.75 0.01 6.99
N TYR A 165 2.80 0.90 6.63
CA TYR A 165 2.54 2.14 7.34
C TYR A 165 2.42 2.01 8.87
N ASN A 166 1.84 0.92 9.36
CA ASN A 166 1.61 0.64 10.77
C ASN A 166 2.88 0.20 11.52
N HIS A 167 3.96 -0.11 10.79
CA HIS A 167 5.16 -0.75 11.33
C HIS A 167 6.43 0.06 11.10
N ILE A 168 6.33 1.30 10.60
CA ILE A 168 7.49 2.20 10.48
C ILE A 168 7.43 3.23 11.60
N LEU A 169 8.45 3.24 12.46
CA LEU A 169 8.59 4.21 13.54
C LEU A 169 9.34 5.46 13.06
N SER A 170 10.38 5.28 12.23
CA SER A 170 11.11 6.39 11.62
C SER A 170 11.82 5.98 10.33
N ALA A 171 12.08 6.95 9.45
CA ALA A 171 12.91 6.78 8.27
C ALA A 171 13.88 7.96 8.12
N ASP A 172 15.16 7.65 7.93
CA ASP A 172 16.18 8.62 7.51
C ASP A 172 16.23 8.65 5.99
N VAL A 173 16.03 9.83 5.41
CA VAL A 173 15.90 10.02 3.97
C VAL A 173 16.88 11.05 3.44
N VAL A 174 17.30 10.84 2.19
CA VAL A 174 17.94 11.87 1.37
C VAL A 174 16.89 12.46 0.45
N LEU A 175 16.67 13.77 0.58
CA LEU A 175 15.73 14.54 -0.22
C LEU A 175 16.31 14.84 -1.62
N PRO A 176 15.48 15.21 -2.61
CA PRO A 176 15.90 15.47 -4.00
C PRO A 176 16.98 16.54 -4.19
N ASP A 177 17.14 17.47 -3.25
CA ASP A 177 18.22 18.47 -3.23
C ASP A 177 19.52 17.96 -2.58
N GLY A 178 19.49 16.73 -2.06
CA GLY A 178 20.56 16.04 -1.37
C GLY A 178 20.73 16.43 0.10
N SER A 179 19.81 17.22 0.67
CA SER A 179 19.69 17.35 2.12
C SER A 179 19.18 16.05 2.75
N THR A 180 19.40 15.90 4.05
CA THR A 180 18.96 14.72 4.81
C THR A 180 17.87 15.14 5.79
N ALA A 181 16.84 14.32 5.92
CA ALA A 181 15.77 14.49 6.90
C ALA A 181 15.50 13.17 7.62
N THR A 182 14.96 13.25 8.83
CA THR A 182 14.43 12.11 9.56
C THR A 182 12.96 12.37 9.80
N PHE A 183 12.09 11.47 9.35
CA PHE A 183 10.66 11.53 9.62
C PHE A 183 10.29 10.44 10.61
N ARG A 184 9.48 10.77 11.62
CA ARG A 184 9.06 9.86 12.68
C ARG A 184 7.55 9.84 12.83
N ALA A 185 7.01 8.69 13.24
CA ALA A 185 5.58 8.55 13.46
C ALA A 185 5.08 9.48 14.58
N ASP A 186 5.94 9.77 15.56
CA ASP A 186 5.68 10.60 16.73
C ASP A 186 6.09 12.08 16.57
N ASP A 187 6.51 12.51 15.38
CA ASP A 187 6.85 13.91 15.11
C ASP A 187 5.66 14.83 15.41
N GLU A 188 5.96 16.01 15.99
CA GLU A 188 4.99 17.08 16.13
C GLU A 188 4.68 17.71 14.75
N GLY A 189 3.39 17.92 14.47
CA GLY A 189 2.95 18.48 13.18
C GLY A 189 2.47 17.42 12.17
N PRO A 190 2.29 17.82 10.90
CA PRO A 190 1.79 16.95 9.83
C PRO A 190 2.58 15.64 9.70
N ASP A 191 1.91 14.52 9.42
CA ASP A 191 2.56 13.20 9.28
C ASP A 191 3.31 13.08 7.93
N LEU A 192 4.53 13.61 7.88
CA LEU A 192 5.43 13.56 6.72
C LEU A 192 5.97 12.15 6.46
N LEU A 193 6.14 11.33 7.51
CA LEU A 193 6.48 9.92 7.37
C LEU A 193 5.40 9.19 6.56
N GLY A 194 4.13 9.50 6.82
CA GLY A 194 3.00 8.97 6.07
C GLY A 194 2.97 9.35 4.60
N LEU A 195 3.51 10.52 4.21
CA LEU A 195 3.66 10.87 2.80
C LEU A 195 4.77 10.08 2.10
N LEU A 196 5.86 9.80 2.81
CA LEU A 196 6.99 9.02 2.28
C LEU A 196 6.57 7.56 1.99
N ILE A 197 5.75 6.98 2.88
CA ILE A 197 5.23 5.62 2.75
C ILE A 197 4.20 5.59 1.60
N GLY A 198 4.41 4.72 0.62
CA GLY A 198 3.59 4.68 -0.61
C GLY A 198 3.99 5.72 -1.68
N SER A 199 5.11 6.43 -1.50
CA SER A 199 5.55 7.47 -2.45
C SER A 199 6.22 6.94 -3.73
N GLU A 200 6.41 5.63 -3.86
CA GLU A 200 7.12 4.97 -4.96
C GLU A 200 8.53 5.56 -5.21
N GLY A 201 9.20 6.05 -4.16
CA GLY A 201 10.54 6.63 -4.25
C GLY A 201 10.60 7.99 -4.95
N THR A 202 9.46 8.66 -5.13
CA THR A 202 9.39 9.98 -5.77
C THR A 202 9.69 11.13 -4.81
N LEU A 203 9.59 10.95 -3.50
CA LEU A 203 9.76 12.03 -2.52
C LEU A 203 11.14 12.03 -1.84
N GLY A 204 11.85 10.92 -1.87
CA GLY A 204 13.18 10.79 -1.25
C GLY A 204 13.73 9.38 -1.35
N VAL A 205 15.00 9.23 -1.01
CA VAL A 205 15.69 7.94 -0.94
C VAL A 205 15.86 7.54 0.53
N VAL A 206 15.21 6.44 0.94
CA VAL A 206 15.37 5.88 2.29
C VAL A 206 16.79 5.34 2.45
N THR A 207 17.45 5.72 3.54
CA THR A 207 18.83 5.33 3.85
C THR A 207 18.93 4.50 5.11
N GLU A 208 17.99 4.66 6.05
CA GLU A 208 17.87 3.87 7.27
C GLU A 208 16.41 3.91 7.72
N THR A 209 15.94 2.87 8.40
CA THR A 209 14.60 2.82 8.97
C THR A 209 14.62 2.14 10.33
N THR A 210 13.81 2.66 11.25
CA THR A 210 13.43 1.95 12.47
C THR A 210 12.05 1.34 12.27
N VAL A 211 11.97 0.00 12.31
CA VAL A 211 10.71 -0.75 12.21
C VAL A 211 10.20 -1.14 13.60
N ALA A 212 8.88 -1.16 13.76
CA ALA A 212 8.22 -1.75 14.90
C ALA A 212 8.11 -3.26 14.71
N LEU A 213 8.45 -4.00 15.75
CA LEU A 213 8.35 -5.45 15.83
C LEU A 213 7.14 -5.85 16.67
N ARG A 214 6.66 -7.07 16.46
CA ARG A 214 5.66 -7.68 17.32
C ARG A 214 6.11 -9.06 17.77
N PRO A 215 5.60 -9.57 18.90
CA PRO A 215 5.70 -10.98 19.22
C PRO A 215 5.09 -11.84 18.11
N VAL A 216 5.75 -12.97 17.82
CA VAL A 216 5.12 -14.06 17.07
C VAL A 216 3.99 -14.62 17.93
N ALA A 217 2.83 -14.86 17.33
CA ALA A 217 1.69 -15.44 18.04
C ALA A 217 2.08 -16.82 18.62
N GLU A 218 1.60 -17.13 19.82
CA GLU A 218 1.87 -18.41 20.50
C GLU A 218 1.30 -19.58 19.69
N VAL A 219 0.09 -19.38 19.15
CA VAL A 219 -0.64 -20.37 18.36
C VAL A 219 -1.20 -19.69 17.12
N THR A 220 -1.10 -20.37 15.98
CA THR A 220 -1.80 -20.04 14.73
C THR A 220 -2.51 -21.28 14.22
N HIS A 221 -3.80 -21.16 13.95
CA HIS A 221 -4.64 -22.24 13.47
C HIS A 221 -5.35 -21.87 12.18
N SER A 222 -5.37 -22.79 11.23
CA SER A 222 -5.87 -22.54 9.88
C SER A 222 -7.11 -23.36 9.57
N LEU A 223 -8.07 -22.71 8.91
CA LEU A 223 -9.31 -23.30 8.45
C LEU A 223 -9.52 -22.96 6.98
N MET A 224 -10.18 -23.85 6.25
CA MET A 224 -10.63 -23.61 4.88
C MET A 224 -12.14 -23.85 4.78
N GLY A 225 -12.85 -22.93 4.14
CA GLY A 225 -14.22 -23.14 3.67
C GLY A 225 -14.26 -23.17 2.13
N ALA A 226 -14.92 -24.17 1.55
CA ALA A 226 -15.26 -24.19 0.13
C ALA A 226 -16.73 -23.82 -0.06
N PHE A 227 -17.04 -23.04 -1.09
CA PHE A 227 -18.38 -22.48 -1.30
C PHE A 227 -18.88 -22.70 -2.73
N ALA A 228 -20.18 -22.92 -2.85
CA ALA A 228 -20.85 -23.09 -4.14
C ALA A 228 -21.06 -21.75 -4.89
N THR A 229 -20.96 -20.61 -4.21
CA THR A 229 -21.01 -19.28 -4.82
C THR A 229 -20.11 -18.28 -4.10
N ALA A 230 -19.53 -17.33 -4.84
CA ALA A 230 -18.79 -16.21 -4.29
C ALA A 230 -19.60 -15.39 -3.26
N ARG A 231 -20.90 -15.19 -3.48
CA ARG A 231 -21.75 -14.45 -2.53
C ARG A 231 -21.79 -15.13 -1.16
N THR A 232 -22.02 -16.44 -1.14
CA THR A 232 -22.04 -17.22 0.10
C THR A 232 -20.70 -17.16 0.85
N ALA A 233 -19.58 -17.20 0.12
CA ALA A 233 -18.25 -17.06 0.71
C ALA A 233 -18.07 -15.69 1.41
N ALA A 234 -18.40 -14.59 0.73
CA ALA A 234 -18.28 -13.25 1.31
C ALA A 234 -19.25 -13.02 2.48
N ASP A 235 -20.51 -13.47 2.36
CA ASP A 235 -21.49 -13.40 3.46
C ASP A 235 -20.99 -14.16 4.70
N THR A 236 -20.28 -15.28 4.50
CA THR A 236 -19.66 -16.06 5.58
C THR A 236 -18.50 -15.30 6.24
N ILE A 237 -17.65 -14.64 5.45
CA ILE A 237 -16.57 -13.78 5.98
C ILE A 237 -17.15 -12.64 6.83
N ALA A 238 -18.17 -11.96 6.32
CA ALA A 238 -18.86 -10.89 7.04
C ALA A 238 -19.51 -11.41 8.33
N ALA A 239 -20.12 -12.61 8.30
CA ALA A 239 -20.70 -13.24 9.48
C ALA A 239 -19.64 -13.59 10.55
N ILE A 240 -18.44 -14.04 10.15
CA ILE A 240 -17.32 -14.28 11.06
C ILE A 240 -16.91 -12.97 11.74
N ILE A 241 -16.67 -11.92 10.97
CA ILE A 241 -16.25 -10.60 11.50
C ILE A 241 -17.31 -10.02 12.46
N ALA A 242 -18.59 -10.20 12.13
CA ALA A 242 -19.70 -9.73 12.96
C ALA A 242 -19.77 -10.40 14.35
N THR A 243 -19.08 -11.52 14.56
CA THR A 243 -18.98 -12.16 15.88
C THR A 243 -17.97 -11.49 16.82
N GLY A 244 -17.21 -10.50 16.36
CA GLY A 244 -16.11 -9.89 17.12
C GLY A 244 -14.76 -10.58 16.91
N VAL A 245 -14.73 -11.73 16.21
CA VAL A 245 -13.49 -12.37 15.78
C VAL A 245 -12.85 -11.54 14.68
N VAL A 246 -11.58 -11.18 14.87
CA VAL A 246 -10.73 -10.59 13.83
C VAL A 246 -9.71 -11.65 13.43
N PRO A 247 -9.95 -12.38 12.31
CA PRO A 247 -8.98 -13.32 11.80
C PRO A 247 -7.63 -12.64 11.53
N ALA A 248 -6.56 -13.41 11.70
CA ALA A 248 -5.21 -12.98 11.36
C ALA A 248 -5.07 -12.77 9.85
N ALA A 249 -5.64 -13.68 9.06
CA ALA A 249 -5.72 -13.61 7.60
C ALA A 249 -7.06 -14.16 7.09
N VAL A 250 -7.53 -13.63 5.97
CA VAL A 250 -8.69 -14.14 5.22
C VAL A 250 -8.38 -14.03 3.72
N GLU A 251 -7.99 -15.14 3.12
CA GLU A 251 -7.58 -15.20 1.71
C GLU A 251 -8.63 -15.86 0.84
N TRP A 252 -8.73 -15.38 -0.40
CA TRP A 252 -9.69 -15.83 -1.39
C TRP A 252 -9.00 -16.49 -2.57
N LEU A 253 -9.58 -17.57 -3.09
CA LEU A 253 -9.31 -18.07 -4.44
C LEU A 253 -10.63 -18.43 -5.13
N ASP A 254 -10.80 -17.97 -6.37
CA ASP A 254 -11.95 -18.34 -7.20
C ASP A 254 -11.73 -19.66 -7.97
N ARG A 255 -12.80 -20.15 -8.61
CA ARG A 255 -12.78 -21.38 -9.41
C ARG A 255 -11.67 -21.42 -10.46
N ALA A 256 -11.43 -20.30 -11.15
CA ALA A 256 -10.39 -20.23 -12.19
C ALA A 256 -8.99 -20.32 -11.57
N GLY A 257 -8.76 -19.66 -10.43
CA GLY A 257 -7.53 -19.77 -9.65
C GLY A 257 -7.29 -21.18 -9.12
N ILE A 258 -8.32 -21.82 -8.56
CA ILE A 258 -8.26 -23.21 -8.06
C ILE A 258 -7.88 -24.17 -9.20
N ALA A 259 -8.59 -24.10 -10.33
CA ALA A 259 -8.34 -24.97 -11.48
C ALA A 259 -6.96 -24.70 -12.12
N GLY A 260 -6.52 -23.43 -12.17
CA GLY A 260 -5.20 -23.06 -12.68
C GLY A 260 -4.07 -23.62 -11.83
N LEU A 261 -4.17 -23.52 -10.50
CA LEU A 261 -3.20 -24.07 -9.56
C LEU A 261 -3.07 -25.60 -9.68
N GLN A 262 -4.21 -26.31 -9.79
CA GLN A 262 -4.23 -27.77 -9.85
C GLN A 262 -3.49 -28.35 -11.07
N GLN A 263 -3.24 -27.55 -12.10
CA GLN A 263 -2.46 -27.99 -13.28
C GLN A 263 -0.96 -28.17 -12.98
N PHE A 264 -0.43 -27.48 -11.97
CA PHE A 264 0.99 -27.48 -11.61
C PHE A 264 1.26 -28.15 -10.27
N TYR A 265 0.29 -28.08 -9.37
CA TYR A 265 0.41 -28.50 -7.99
C TYR A 265 -0.78 -29.34 -7.59
N ASP A 266 -0.56 -30.45 -6.88
CA ASP A 266 -1.66 -31.14 -6.22
C ASP A 266 -1.98 -30.44 -4.90
N THR A 267 -2.86 -29.44 -4.96
CA THR A 267 -3.28 -28.67 -3.77
C THR A 267 -4.36 -29.37 -2.97
N GLY A 268 -4.99 -30.41 -3.55
CA GLY A 268 -6.15 -31.07 -2.99
C GLY A 268 -7.39 -30.18 -2.87
N TYR A 269 -7.41 -28.97 -3.44
CA TYR A 269 -8.57 -28.08 -3.37
C TYR A 269 -9.75 -28.64 -4.18
N PRO A 270 -11.01 -28.45 -3.72
CA PRO A 270 -12.19 -28.94 -4.43
C PRO A 270 -12.38 -28.19 -5.76
N LEU A 271 -12.29 -28.92 -6.88
CA LEU A 271 -12.42 -28.36 -8.24
C LEU A 271 -13.85 -27.94 -8.61
N ASP A 272 -14.85 -28.40 -7.86
CA ASP A 272 -16.25 -28.04 -8.01
C ASP A 272 -16.66 -26.81 -7.18
N ALA A 273 -15.76 -26.29 -6.33
CA ALA A 273 -15.99 -25.06 -5.59
C ALA A 273 -15.97 -23.83 -6.50
N ASP A 274 -16.88 -22.90 -6.23
CA ASP A 274 -16.87 -21.59 -6.87
C ASP A 274 -15.79 -20.68 -6.27
N SER A 275 -15.58 -20.80 -4.97
CA SER A 275 -14.56 -20.08 -4.23
C SER A 275 -14.12 -20.89 -3.00
N ILE A 276 -12.86 -20.73 -2.62
CA ILE A 276 -12.34 -21.16 -1.31
C ILE A 276 -11.91 -19.93 -0.52
N VAL A 277 -12.11 -20.00 0.79
CA VAL A 277 -11.61 -19.01 1.75
C VAL A 277 -10.68 -19.72 2.73
N LEU A 278 -9.45 -19.23 2.85
CA LEU A 278 -8.49 -19.67 3.86
C LEU A 278 -8.49 -18.65 5.00
N ILE A 279 -8.56 -19.12 6.24
CA ILE A 279 -8.67 -18.29 7.43
C ILE A 279 -7.64 -18.73 8.44
N ASP A 280 -6.82 -17.77 8.89
CA ASP A 280 -5.96 -17.96 10.05
C ASP A 280 -6.55 -17.23 11.25
N VAL A 281 -6.54 -17.90 12.40
CA VAL A 281 -6.75 -17.29 13.71
C VAL A 281 -5.48 -17.49 14.52
N ASP A 282 -5.01 -16.42 15.17
CA ASP A 282 -3.78 -16.45 15.95
C ASP A 282 -3.89 -15.67 17.26
N GLY A 283 -3.02 -15.99 18.21
CA GLY A 283 -2.98 -15.37 19.53
C GLY A 283 -2.50 -16.33 20.60
N THR A 284 -2.99 -16.16 21.82
CA THR A 284 -2.81 -17.15 22.89
C THR A 284 -3.60 -18.42 22.61
N ALA A 285 -3.22 -19.54 23.23
CA ALA A 285 -3.95 -20.80 23.09
C ALA A 285 -5.45 -20.68 23.45
N ALA A 286 -5.79 -19.84 24.44
CA ALA A 286 -7.18 -19.64 24.85
C ALA A 286 -7.98 -18.80 23.85
N GLU A 287 -7.37 -17.76 23.27
CA GLU A 287 -7.99 -16.95 22.22
C GLU A 287 -8.23 -17.77 20.97
N VAL A 288 -7.21 -18.50 20.51
CA VAL A 288 -7.31 -19.34 19.31
C VAL A 288 -8.37 -20.43 19.49
N ALA A 289 -8.42 -21.13 20.63
CA ALA A 289 -9.44 -22.13 20.88
C ALA A 289 -10.87 -21.56 20.81
N ARG A 290 -11.06 -20.33 21.33
CA ARG A 290 -12.34 -19.61 21.26
C ARG A 290 -12.67 -19.19 19.83
N ASP A 291 -11.73 -18.52 19.14
CA ASP A 291 -11.90 -17.99 17.79
C ASP A 291 -12.15 -19.10 16.78
N GLN A 292 -11.35 -20.17 16.83
CA GLN A 292 -11.50 -21.35 15.99
C GLN A 292 -12.90 -21.94 16.10
N ALA A 293 -13.41 -22.14 17.32
CA ALA A 293 -14.75 -22.72 17.52
C ALA A 293 -15.86 -21.84 16.92
N VAL A 294 -15.69 -20.51 16.98
CA VAL A 294 -16.62 -19.56 16.37
C VAL A 294 -16.53 -19.60 14.85
N VAL A 295 -15.33 -19.53 14.29
CA VAL A 295 -15.07 -19.56 12.84
C VAL A 295 -15.57 -20.87 12.24
N GLU A 296 -15.23 -22.00 12.84
CA GLU A 296 -15.67 -23.33 12.39
C GLU A 296 -17.19 -23.43 12.35
N ARG A 297 -17.87 -22.99 13.41
CA ARG A 297 -19.35 -23.01 13.45
C ARG A 297 -19.93 -22.22 12.29
N VAL A 298 -19.45 -21.00 12.06
CA VAL A 298 -19.96 -20.13 10.98
C VAL A 298 -19.65 -20.72 9.61
N LEU A 299 -18.46 -21.28 9.39
CA LEU A 299 -18.12 -21.99 8.14
C LEU A 299 -19.09 -23.16 7.88
N ARG A 300 -19.37 -23.98 8.89
CA ARG A 300 -20.25 -25.15 8.76
C ARG A 300 -21.71 -24.81 8.46
N GLU A 301 -22.14 -23.56 8.64
CA GLU A 301 -23.50 -23.13 8.30
C GLU A 301 -23.72 -23.02 6.78
N GLN A 302 -22.67 -22.74 6.00
CA GLN A 302 -22.80 -22.35 4.59
C GLN A 302 -21.81 -23.02 3.62
N ALA A 303 -20.63 -23.45 4.10
CA ALA A 303 -19.61 -24.07 3.27
C ALA A 303 -20.01 -25.49 2.85
N THR A 304 -19.69 -25.86 1.60
CA THR A 304 -19.88 -27.23 1.08
C THR A 304 -18.83 -28.20 1.62
N GLU A 305 -17.66 -27.67 1.98
CA GLU A 305 -16.58 -28.41 2.63
C GLU A 305 -15.89 -27.49 3.65
N VAL A 306 -15.55 -28.04 4.81
CA VAL A 306 -14.72 -27.35 5.82
C VAL A 306 -13.53 -28.23 6.16
N ARG A 307 -12.32 -27.68 6.02
CA ARG A 307 -11.08 -28.33 6.46
C ARG A 307 -10.46 -27.54 7.60
N ILE A 308 -9.87 -28.26 8.54
CA ILE A 308 -9.28 -27.73 9.75
C ILE A 308 -7.90 -28.35 9.85
N ALA A 309 -6.86 -27.53 9.97
CA ALA A 309 -5.50 -28.01 10.14
C ALA A 309 -5.27 -28.43 11.59
N GLU A 310 -4.87 -29.68 11.85
CA GLU A 310 -4.56 -30.18 13.21
C GLU A 310 -3.06 -30.08 13.51
N THR A 311 -2.24 -29.94 12.46
CA THR A 311 -0.78 -29.88 12.53
C THR A 311 -0.21 -28.75 11.66
N ASP A 312 1.06 -28.39 11.87
CA ASP A 312 1.77 -27.46 10.99
C ASP A 312 1.87 -27.98 9.54
N GLU A 313 1.91 -29.30 9.35
CA GLU A 313 1.91 -29.93 8.03
C GLU A 313 0.56 -29.73 7.33
N ASP A 314 -0.56 -29.91 8.04
CA ASP A 314 -1.90 -29.62 7.51
C ASP A 314 -2.05 -28.14 7.17
N ARG A 315 -1.55 -27.25 8.04
CA ARG A 315 -1.55 -25.79 7.78
C ARG A 315 -0.77 -25.47 6.51
N ALA A 316 0.44 -26.00 6.38
CA ALA A 316 1.26 -25.81 5.19
C ALA A 316 0.55 -26.33 3.93
N ALA A 317 -0.14 -27.47 4.00
CA ALA A 317 -0.92 -28.02 2.90
C ALA A 317 -2.11 -27.13 2.51
N LEU A 318 -2.86 -26.59 3.47
CA LEU A 318 -3.97 -25.66 3.20
C LEU A 318 -3.49 -24.39 2.51
N TRP A 319 -2.34 -23.84 2.93
CA TRP A 319 -1.79 -22.60 2.39
C TRP A 319 -0.95 -22.77 1.12
N PHE A 320 -0.53 -24.00 0.81
CA PHE A 320 0.40 -24.30 -0.27
C PHE A 320 -0.02 -23.70 -1.61
N GLY A 321 -1.28 -23.88 -2.00
CA GLY A 321 -1.80 -23.36 -3.26
C GLY A 321 -1.79 -21.83 -3.30
N ARG A 322 -2.30 -21.17 -2.25
CA ARG A 322 -2.35 -19.69 -2.17
C ARG A 322 -0.97 -19.04 -2.27
N LEU A 323 0.02 -19.60 -1.57
CA LEU A 323 1.40 -19.07 -1.56
C LEU A 323 2.15 -19.36 -2.87
N ASN A 324 1.79 -20.42 -3.60
CA ASN A 324 2.41 -20.78 -4.89
C ASN A 324 1.66 -20.25 -6.11
N ALA A 325 0.55 -19.51 -5.94
CA ALA A 325 -0.21 -18.92 -7.05
C ALA A 325 0.68 -18.06 -7.97
N PRO A 326 1.52 -17.13 -7.48
CA PRO A 326 2.46 -16.39 -8.34
C PRO A 326 3.38 -17.29 -9.17
N ASN A 327 3.89 -18.38 -8.57
CA ASN A 327 4.76 -19.32 -9.26
C ASN A 327 4.01 -20.05 -10.38
N SER A 328 2.75 -20.44 -10.17
CA SER A 328 1.93 -21.04 -11.23
C SER A 328 1.66 -20.10 -12.41
N VAL A 329 1.50 -18.79 -12.14
CA VAL A 329 1.31 -17.78 -13.19
C VAL A 329 2.52 -17.78 -14.13
N VAL A 330 3.74 -17.72 -13.57
CA VAL A 330 4.99 -17.75 -14.34
C VAL A 330 5.16 -19.08 -15.07
N GLN A 331 4.92 -20.21 -14.41
CA GLN A 331 5.06 -21.56 -15.00
C GLN A 331 4.05 -21.84 -16.12
N SER A 332 2.93 -21.13 -16.16
CA SER A 332 1.90 -21.30 -17.21
C SER A 332 2.41 -21.07 -18.62
N GLY A 333 3.48 -20.27 -18.78
CA GLY A 333 4.02 -19.87 -20.08
C GLY A 333 3.10 -18.96 -20.90
N LYS A 334 1.90 -18.63 -20.39
CA LYS A 334 0.90 -17.78 -21.06
C LYS A 334 1.29 -16.30 -21.00
N GLY A 335 0.59 -15.47 -21.77
CA GLY A 335 0.56 -14.03 -21.52
C GLY A 335 -0.30 -13.79 -20.29
N PHE A 336 0.13 -12.89 -19.40
CA PHE A 336 -0.61 -12.57 -18.20
C PHE A 336 -0.48 -11.10 -17.83
N PHE A 337 -1.46 -10.61 -17.06
CA PHE A 337 -1.45 -9.30 -16.42
C PHE A 337 -2.07 -9.44 -15.02
N ILE A 338 -1.38 -8.92 -14.02
CA ILE A 338 -1.83 -8.98 -12.62
C ILE A 338 -2.45 -7.63 -12.28
N GLY A 339 -3.78 -7.59 -12.23
CA GLY A 339 -4.51 -6.44 -11.71
C GLY A 339 -4.49 -6.40 -10.19
N ASP A 340 -4.84 -5.24 -9.65
CA ASP A 340 -4.97 -4.97 -8.21
C ASP A 340 -6.07 -3.92 -8.03
N VAL A 341 -7.13 -4.27 -7.31
CA VAL A 341 -8.24 -3.39 -6.97
C VAL A 341 -8.73 -3.71 -5.56
N THR A 342 -9.09 -2.67 -4.81
CA THR A 342 -9.71 -2.85 -3.49
C THR A 342 -11.10 -2.24 -3.49
N VAL A 343 -12.07 -2.95 -2.91
CA VAL A 343 -13.45 -2.50 -2.69
C VAL A 343 -13.81 -2.62 -1.21
N PRO A 344 -14.86 -1.93 -0.72
CA PRO A 344 -15.41 -2.25 0.58
C PRO A 344 -15.73 -3.75 0.68
N ARG A 345 -15.50 -4.37 1.84
CA ARG A 345 -15.54 -5.83 2.00
C ARG A 345 -16.91 -6.44 1.68
N ASP A 346 -17.96 -5.69 1.97
CA ASP A 346 -19.35 -6.03 1.63
C ASP A 346 -19.69 -5.85 0.14
N ARG A 347 -18.70 -5.51 -0.70
CA ARG A 347 -18.79 -5.38 -2.17
C ARG A 347 -17.94 -6.39 -2.93
N ILE A 348 -17.21 -7.28 -2.25
CA ILE A 348 -16.43 -8.34 -2.89
C ILE A 348 -17.29 -9.20 -3.84
N PRO A 349 -18.52 -9.63 -3.50
CA PRO A 349 -19.36 -10.41 -4.41
C PRO A 349 -19.67 -9.69 -5.72
N GLU A 350 -20.03 -8.41 -5.64
CA GLU A 350 -20.34 -7.58 -6.79
C GLU A 350 -19.08 -7.37 -7.65
N MET A 351 -17.92 -7.18 -7.02
CA MET A 351 -16.65 -7.03 -7.73
C MET A 351 -16.24 -8.33 -8.44
N GLN A 352 -16.34 -9.49 -7.77
CA GLN A 352 -16.08 -10.79 -8.38
C GLN A 352 -17.01 -11.04 -9.57
N GLN A 353 -18.31 -10.74 -9.42
CA GLN A 353 -19.27 -10.85 -10.52
C GLN A 353 -18.89 -9.94 -11.71
N ALA A 354 -18.45 -8.71 -11.45
CA ALA A 354 -18.02 -7.78 -12.49
C ALA A 354 -16.79 -8.32 -13.24
N ILE A 355 -15.78 -8.84 -12.52
CA ILE A 355 -14.58 -9.44 -13.11
C ILE A 355 -14.95 -10.61 -14.03
N GLN A 356 -15.78 -11.54 -13.56
CA GLN A 356 -16.16 -12.70 -14.35
C GLN A 356 -17.05 -12.33 -15.56
N ALA A 357 -17.91 -11.33 -15.42
CA ALA A 357 -18.68 -10.78 -16.54
C ALA A 357 -17.79 -10.08 -17.58
N THR A 358 -16.69 -9.43 -17.15
CA THR A 358 -15.66 -8.89 -18.03
C THR A 358 -14.91 -10.01 -18.76
N ALA A 359 -14.49 -11.05 -18.05
CA ALA A 359 -13.81 -12.20 -18.65
C ALA A 359 -14.65 -12.84 -19.78
N GLU A 360 -15.96 -13.04 -19.53
CA GLU A 360 -16.88 -13.62 -20.50
C GLU A 360 -17.10 -12.72 -21.74
N ARG A 361 -17.15 -11.39 -21.55
CA ARG A 361 -17.31 -10.44 -22.66
C ARG A 361 -16.11 -10.39 -23.60
N HIS A 362 -14.91 -10.64 -23.08
CA HIS A 362 -13.64 -10.58 -23.80
C HIS A 362 -13.03 -11.96 -24.10
N ARG A 363 -13.85 -13.02 -24.09
CA ARG A 363 -13.42 -14.42 -24.30
C ARG A 363 -12.84 -14.75 -25.69
N ASP A 364 -12.95 -13.82 -26.64
CA ASP A 364 -12.33 -13.92 -27.97
C ASP A 364 -10.87 -13.44 -27.99
N GLY A 365 -10.50 -12.57 -27.03
CA GLY A 365 -9.12 -12.12 -26.81
C GLY A 365 -8.43 -12.75 -25.60
N LEU A 366 -9.19 -13.15 -24.58
CA LEU A 366 -8.69 -13.65 -23.30
C LEU A 366 -8.97 -15.14 -23.11
N LEU A 367 -8.12 -15.82 -22.33
CA LEU A 367 -8.31 -17.22 -21.96
C LEU A 367 -9.25 -17.34 -20.75
N PHE A 368 -8.94 -16.62 -19.67
CA PHE A 368 -9.72 -16.53 -18.43
C PHE A 368 -9.14 -15.44 -17.53
N ILE A 369 -9.88 -15.08 -16.47
CA ILE A 369 -9.38 -14.24 -15.37
C ILE A 369 -9.50 -15.04 -14.08
N ALA A 370 -8.37 -15.29 -13.42
CA ALA A 370 -8.31 -15.92 -12.11
C ALA A 370 -8.23 -14.85 -11.03
N VAL A 371 -8.96 -15.02 -9.93
CA VAL A 371 -8.97 -14.06 -8.83
C VAL A 371 -8.47 -14.73 -7.55
N CYS A 372 -7.39 -14.18 -7.02
CA CYS A 372 -7.00 -14.37 -5.63
C CYS A 372 -7.06 -13.01 -4.91
N GLY A 373 -7.03 -12.99 -3.58
CA GLY A 373 -7.04 -11.72 -2.87
C GLY A 373 -7.07 -11.83 -1.36
N HIS A 374 -6.80 -10.69 -0.72
CA HIS A 374 -6.94 -10.46 0.70
C HIS A 374 -8.37 -10.05 1.00
N ALA A 375 -9.30 -11.01 0.99
CA ALA A 375 -10.73 -10.76 1.22
C ALA A 375 -11.00 -10.16 2.61
N GLY A 376 -10.09 -10.35 3.57
CA GLY A 376 -10.11 -9.69 4.87
C GLY A 376 -10.13 -8.18 4.80
N ASP A 377 -9.51 -7.59 3.77
CA ASP A 377 -9.35 -6.14 3.56
C ASP A 377 -10.08 -5.63 2.31
N GLY A 378 -10.74 -6.52 1.55
CA GLY A 378 -11.47 -6.15 0.33
C GLY A 378 -10.60 -6.04 -0.92
N ASP A 379 -9.37 -6.53 -0.84
CA ASP A 379 -8.35 -6.42 -1.88
C ASP A 379 -8.32 -7.67 -2.78
N LEU A 380 -8.42 -7.47 -4.09
CA LEU A 380 -8.55 -8.52 -5.09
C LEU A 380 -7.51 -8.34 -6.20
N HIS A 381 -6.88 -9.44 -6.60
CA HIS A 381 -5.87 -9.51 -7.66
C HIS A 381 -6.39 -10.30 -8.87
N PRO A 382 -7.20 -9.67 -9.75
CA PRO A 382 -7.62 -10.29 -11.00
C PRO A 382 -6.42 -10.48 -11.93
N THR A 383 -6.01 -11.73 -12.09
CA THR A 383 -4.94 -12.12 -13.02
C THR A 383 -5.54 -12.56 -14.34
N THR A 384 -5.38 -11.73 -15.36
CA THR A 384 -5.89 -11.97 -16.71
C THR A 384 -4.89 -12.79 -17.51
N PHE A 385 -5.33 -13.91 -18.09
CA PHE A 385 -4.51 -14.76 -18.95
C PHE A 385 -4.94 -14.66 -20.41
N TYR A 386 -3.97 -14.65 -21.32
CA TYR A 386 -4.19 -14.58 -22.76
C TYR A 386 -3.18 -15.41 -23.55
N ASP A 387 -3.53 -15.73 -24.79
CA ASP A 387 -2.61 -16.32 -25.74
C ASP A 387 -1.75 -15.23 -26.39
N LYS A 388 -0.42 -15.37 -26.34
CA LYS A 388 0.54 -14.39 -26.86
C LYS A 388 0.44 -14.24 -28.38
N ASP A 389 -0.05 -15.28 -29.07
CA ASP A 389 -0.19 -15.28 -30.52
C ASP A 389 -1.59 -14.79 -30.98
N ASN A 390 -2.51 -14.54 -30.06
CA ASN A 390 -3.84 -14.04 -30.39
C ASN A 390 -3.79 -12.52 -30.72
N PRO A 391 -4.13 -12.10 -31.96
CA PRO A 391 -4.06 -10.70 -32.35
C PRO A 391 -5.06 -9.79 -31.62
N LEU A 392 -6.10 -10.35 -30.98
CA LEU A 392 -7.09 -9.62 -30.19
C LEU A 392 -6.66 -9.42 -28.73
N ALA A 393 -5.66 -10.17 -28.25
CA ALA A 393 -5.34 -10.25 -26.83
C ALA A 393 -5.00 -8.90 -26.19
N ALA A 394 -4.18 -8.07 -26.85
CA ALA A 394 -3.76 -6.79 -26.30
C ALA A 394 -4.95 -5.81 -26.11
N ALA A 395 -5.81 -5.69 -27.13
CA ALA A 395 -6.98 -4.80 -27.05
C ALA A 395 -8.01 -5.31 -26.05
N ALA A 396 -8.23 -6.63 -25.98
CA ALA A 396 -9.13 -7.25 -25.01
C ALA A 396 -8.62 -7.09 -23.58
N LEU A 397 -7.30 -7.24 -23.36
CA LEU A 397 -6.68 -7.03 -22.05
C LEU A 397 -6.84 -5.58 -21.58
N GLU A 398 -6.55 -4.61 -22.44
CA GLU A 398 -6.70 -3.19 -22.12
C GLU A 398 -8.16 -2.85 -21.77
N ALA A 399 -9.11 -3.32 -22.59
CA ALA A 399 -10.54 -3.12 -22.34
C ALA A 399 -11.01 -3.78 -21.05
N ALA A 400 -10.57 -5.02 -20.78
CA ALA A 400 -10.91 -5.73 -19.56
C ALA A 400 -10.36 -5.03 -18.31
N ASN A 401 -9.09 -4.60 -18.31
CA ASN A 401 -8.50 -3.86 -17.19
C ASN A 401 -9.27 -2.55 -16.92
N ASN A 402 -9.58 -1.80 -17.97
CA ASN A 402 -10.35 -0.56 -17.87
C ASN A 402 -11.73 -0.76 -17.22
N GLU A 403 -12.42 -1.84 -17.57
CA GLU A 403 -13.74 -2.18 -17.02
C GLU A 403 -13.68 -2.65 -15.57
N ILE A 404 -12.68 -3.47 -15.22
CA ILE A 404 -12.46 -3.94 -13.85
C ILE A 404 -12.19 -2.75 -12.93
N ILE A 405 -11.30 -1.84 -13.32
CA ILE A 405 -11.00 -0.64 -12.55
C ILE A 405 -12.24 0.27 -12.43
N ALA A 406 -13.00 0.45 -13.52
CA ALA A 406 -14.24 1.22 -13.48
C ALA A 406 -15.29 0.60 -12.53
N ALA A 407 -15.39 -0.73 -12.49
CA ALA A 407 -16.27 -1.43 -11.58
C ALA A 407 -15.84 -1.21 -10.12
N ALA A 408 -14.55 -1.33 -9.81
CA ALA A 408 -14.03 -1.08 -8.47
C ALA A 408 -14.36 0.34 -7.98
N LEU A 409 -14.11 1.37 -8.82
CA LEU A 409 -14.46 2.75 -8.50
C LEU A 409 -15.97 2.96 -8.30
N THR A 410 -16.81 2.32 -9.12
CA THR A 410 -18.28 2.39 -9.00
C THR A 410 -18.77 1.77 -7.69
N LEU A 411 -18.07 0.75 -7.19
CA LEU A 411 -18.37 0.08 -5.91
C LEU A 411 -17.83 0.83 -4.69
N GLY A 412 -17.28 2.04 -4.87
CA GLY A 412 -16.67 2.83 -3.79
C GLY A 412 -15.26 2.37 -3.41
N GLY A 413 -14.62 1.61 -4.30
CA GLY A 413 -13.25 1.13 -4.17
C GLY A 413 -12.19 2.10 -4.66
N THR A 414 -10.96 1.59 -4.80
CA THR A 414 -9.79 2.30 -5.32
C THR A 414 -9.10 1.48 -6.41
N ILE A 415 -8.21 2.14 -7.15
CA ILE A 415 -7.53 1.56 -8.32
C ILE A 415 -6.36 0.64 -7.95
N THR A 416 -5.93 0.62 -6.68
CA THR A 416 -4.84 -0.23 -6.18
C THR A 416 -4.92 -0.34 -4.65
N GLY A 417 -4.80 -1.56 -4.13
CA GLY A 417 -4.71 -1.85 -2.70
C GLY A 417 -3.28 -1.85 -2.18
N GLU A 418 -2.34 -2.43 -2.94
CA GLU A 418 -0.97 -2.67 -2.45
C GLU A 418 0.15 -2.64 -3.50
N HIS A 419 -0.15 -2.66 -4.80
CA HIS A 419 0.87 -2.68 -5.85
C HIS A 419 1.40 -1.29 -6.25
N GLY A 420 0.74 -0.22 -5.82
CA GLY A 420 1.04 1.14 -6.24
C GLY A 420 0.44 1.51 -7.61
N VAL A 421 0.60 2.78 -7.95
CA VAL A 421 0.14 3.36 -9.21
C VAL A 421 1.15 3.07 -10.32
N GLY A 422 2.44 3.27 -10.05
CA GLY A 422 3.52 3.06 -11.01
C GLY A 422 3.30 3.83 -12.31
N THR A 423 3.74 3.25 -13.43
CA THR A 423 3.34 3.72 -14.77
C THR A 423 2.00 3.17 -15.21
N GLU A 424 1.60 2.00 -14.70
CA GLU A 424 0.46 1.25 -15.20
C GLU A 424 -0.87 1.96 -14.92
N LYS A 425 -1.04 2.52 -13.71
CA LYS A 425 -2.34 3.05 -13.28
C LYS A 425 -2.49 4.56 -13.44
N ILE A 426 -1.48 5.25 -13.95
CA ILE A 426 -1.53 6.70 -14.23
C ILE A 426 -2.80 7.10 -15.00
N PRO A 427 -3.25 6.36 -16.05
CA PRO A 427 -4.45 6.72 -16.80
C PRO A 427 -5.75 6.69 -15.98
N PHE A 428 -5.76 6.06 -14.81
CA PHE A 428 -6.93 5.95 -13.93
C PHE A 428 -6.92 6.96 -12.78
N MET A 429 -5.80 7.66 -12.55
CA MET A 429 -5.69 8.66 -11.48
C MET A 429 -6.75 9.76 -11.62
N THR A 430 -7.03 10.22 -12.83
CA THR A 430 -8.08 11.23 -13.09
C THR A 430 -9.51 10.68 -13.04
N LYS A 431 -9.68 9.35 -12.96
CA LYS A 431 -10.97 8.72 -12.66
C LYS A 431 -11.18 8.55 -11.16
N ARG A 432 -10.09 8.35 -10.40
CA ARG A 432 -10.10 8.19 -8.94
C ARG A 432 -10.12 9.52 -8.19
N PHE A 433 -9.44 10.54 -8.73
CA PHE A 433 -9.22 11.82 -8.10
C PHE A 433 -9.77 12.97 -8.93
N THR A 434 -10.30 13.98 -8.24
CA THR A 434 -10.71 15.25 -8.84
C THR A 434 -9.49 16.10 -9.22
N PRO A 435 -9.66 17.13 -10.07
CA PRO A 435 -8.55 18.04 -10.39
C PRO A 435 -7.94 18.74 -9.16
N VAL A 436 -8.73 19.05 -8.13
CA VAL A 436 -8.24 19.63 -6.85
C VAL A 436 -7.31 18.64 -6.14
N GLU A 437 -7.71 17.38 -6.06
CA GLU A 437 -6.94 16.32 -5.40
C GLU A 437 -5.63 16.02 -6.15
N ILE A 438 -5.67 15.96 -7.48
CA ILE A 438 -4.46 15.82 -8.31
C ILE A 438 -3.53 17.01 -8.15
N ALA A 439 -4.06 18.24 -8.13
CA ALA A 439 -3.27 19.45 -7.92
C ALA A 439 -2.55 19.42 -6.57
N ALA A 440 -3.25 19.04 -5.49
CA ALA A 440 -2.67 18.89 -4.15
C ALA A 440 -1.54 17.85 -4.14
N GLN A 441 -1.77 16.65 -4.69
CA GLN A 441 -0.73 15.62 -4.81
C GLN A 441 0.47 16.10 -5.64
N ARG A 442 0.24 16.82 -6.74
CA ARG A 442 1.32 17.40 -7.55
C ARG A 442 2.10 18.47 -6.79
N SER A 443 1.43 19.25 -5.95
CA SER A 443 2.08 20.24 -5.09
C SER A 443 2.99 19.60 -4.04
N ILE A 444 2.60 18.43 -3.49
CA ILE A 444 3.47 17.61 -2.63
C ILE A 444 4.73 17.22 -3.40
N LYS A 445 4.59 16.62 -4.58
CA LYS A 445 5.75 16.27 -5.42
C LYS A 445 6.66 17.47 -5.69
N ARG A 446 6.10 18.64 -6.01
CA ARG A 446 6.87 19.87 -6.27
C ARG A 446 7.53 20.44 -5.03
N ALA A 447 6.94 20.24 -3.85
CA ALA A 447 7.51 20.70 -2.59
C ALA A 447 8.80 19.93 -2.27
N PHE A 448 8.76 18.59 -2.38
CA PHE A 448 9.91 17.71 -2.18
C PHE A 448 10.91 17.77 -3.35
N ASP A 449 10.44 17.62 -4.59
CA ASP A 449 11.26 17.48 -5.80
C ASP A 449 10.88 18.53 -6.86
N PRO A 450 11.26 19.80 -6.67
CA PRO A 450 10.99 20.85 -7.66
C PRO A 450 11.69 20.62 -9.00
N GLY A 451 12.75 19.80 -9.04
CA GLY A 451 13.47 19.45 -10.25
C GLY A 451 12.85 18.30 -11.05
N GLY A 452 11.94 17.53 -10.44
CA GLY A 452 11.35 16.34 -11.04
C GLY A 452 12.39 15.26 -11.36
N LEU A 453 13.41 15.11 -10.51
CA LEU A 453 14.55 14.22 -10.74
C LEU A 453 14.41 12.85 -10.08
N LEU A 454 13.65 12.71 -8.98
CA LEU A 454 13.45 11.42 -8.32
C LEU A 454 12.25 10.67 -8.91
N ASN A 455 12.54 9.48 -9.43
CA ASN A 455 11.65 8.54 -10.09
C ASN A 455 10.60 9.20 -11.02
N PRO A 456 11.03 9.95 -12.05
CA PRO A 456 10.09 10.70 -12.88
C PRO A 456 9.21 9.80 -13.75
N GLY A 457 7.95 10.22 -13.94
CA GLY A 457 7.01 9.55 -14.83
C GLY A 457 6.27 8.37 -14.24
N VAL A 458 6.31 8.20 -12.91
CA VAL A 458 5.42 7.29 -12.17
C VAL A 458 4.38 8.08 -11.38
N MET A 459 3.28 7.40 -11.02
CA MET A 459 2.21 7.83 -10.10
C MET A 459 1.34 9.02 -10.54
N LEU A 460 1.93 10.17 -10.92
CA LEU A 460 1.15 11.37 -11.24
C LEU A 460 0.85 11.46 -12.75
N PRO A 461 -0.40 11.79 -13.15
CA PRO A 461 -0.73 12.05 -14.54
C PRO A 461 -0.11 13.37 -15.03
N GLU A 462 -0.15 13.58 -16.36
CA GLU A 462 0.18 14.87 -16.96
C GLU A 462 -0.74 15.98 -16.41
N PRO A 463 -0.24 17.23 -16.26
CA PRO A 463 -1.05 18.34 -15.78
C PRO A 463 -2.28 18.60 -16.65
N SER A 464 -3.44 18.79 -16.01
CA SER A 464 -4.67 19.26 -16.68
C SER A 464 -4.88 20.77 -16.50
N ALA A 465 -5.55 21.41 -17.47
CA ALA A 465 -5.98 22.80 -17.35
C ALA A 465 -7.08 23.01 -16.28
N ASP A 466 -7.74 21.93 -15.85
CA ASP A 466 -8.76 21.94 -14.81
C ASP A 466 -8.17 21.90 -13.39
N GLU A 467 -6.87 21.65 -13.24
CA GLU A 467 -6.19 21.69 -11.94
C GLU A 467 -6.17 23.14 -11.42
N PRO A 468 -6.73 23.42 -10.23
CA PRO A 468 -6.71 24.75 -9.65
C PRO A 468 -5.30 25.12 -9.15
N ASP A 469 -5.11 26.40 -8.87
CA ASP A 469 -3.92 26.84 -8.13
C ASP A 469 -4.01 26.39 -6.67
N VAL A 470 -3.00 25.65 -6.20
CA VAL A 470 -2.85 25.14 -4.83
C VAL A 470 -1.53 25.60 -4.19
N ASN A 471 -1.11 26.82 -4.52
CA ASN A 471 0.17 27.39 -4.08
C ASN A 471 0.30 27.49 -2.55
N ALA A 472 -0.78 27.82 -1.82
CA ALA A 472 -0.73 27.90 -0.37
C ALA A 472 -0.57 26.51 0.26
N PHE A 473 -1.27 25.49 -0.26
CA PHE A 473 -1.08 24.09 0.14
C PHE A 473 0.38 23.65 -0.07
N GLY A 474 0.93 23.85 -1.28
CA GLY A 474 2.32 23.50 -1.59
C GLY A 474 3.33 24.25 -0.72
N THR A 475 3.06 25.51 -0.39
CA THR A 475 3.88 26.31 0.54
C THR A 475 3.84 25.74 1.95
N ALA A 476 2.68 25.32 2.43
CA ALA A 476 2.52 24.66 3.73
C ALA A 476 3.28 23.32 3.77
N VAL A 477 3.27 22.53 2.69
CA VAL A 477 4.06 21.29 2.60
C VAL A 477 5.55 21.60 2.70
N ARG A 478 6.04 22.61 1.97
CA ARG A 478 7.45 23.01 2.04
C ARG A 478 7.82 23.53 3.44
N ALA A 479 6.98 24.36 4.05
CA ALA A 479 7.21 24.82 5.42
C ALA A 479 7.25 23.66 6.44
N ALA A 480 6.43 22.63 6.25
CA ALA A 480 6.48 21.42 7.08
C ALA A 480 7.82 20.69 6.91
N LEU A 481 8.29 20.53 5.66
CA LEU A 481 9.59 19.90 5.37
C LEU A 481 10.77 20.66 5.95
N ASP A 482 10.72 21.99 5.88
CA ASP A 482 11.77 22.87 6.39
C ASP A 482 11.72 23.01 7.93
N GLY A 483 10.70 22.43 8.59
CA GLY A 483 10.47 22.60 10.03
C GLY A 483 10.08 24.02 10.43
N THR A 484 9.56 24.81 9.50
CA THR A 484 9.17 26.22 9.69
C THR A 484 7.66 26.43 9.70
N LEU A 485 6.85 25.36 9.63
CA LEU A 485 5.40 25.46 9.69
C LEU A 485 4.96 25.92 11.09
N THR A 486 4.32 27.09 11.16
CA THR A 486 3.75 27.62 12.40
C THR A 486 2.23 27.52 12.37
N PRO A 487 1.59 26.81 13.33
CA PRO A 487 0.15 26.81 13.48
C PRO A 487 -0.41 28.24 13.58
N ASP A 488 -1.40 28.55 12.75
CA ASP A 488 -2.18 29.77 12.89
C ASP A 488 -3.30 29.52 13.92
N PRO A 489 -3.30 30.17 15.09
CA PRO A 489 -4.33 29.96 16.10
C PRO A 489 -5.73 30.36 15.63
N ASP A 490 -5.84 31.18 14.58
CA ASP A 490 -7.11 31.62 13.99
C ASP A 490 -7.55 30.74 12.81
N ALA A 491 -6.74 29.75 12.41
CA ALA A 491 -7.11 28.83 11.33
C ALA A 491 -8.28 27.93 11.73
N ALA A 492 -9.28 27.85 10.86
CA ALA A 492 -10.40 26.94 11.03
C ALA A 492 -9.93 25.49 10.92
N LEU A 493 -10.15 24.70 11.97
CA LEU A 493 -9.85 23.26 11.97
C LEU A 493 -10.95 22.45 11.26
N THR A 494 -12.19 22.95 11.31
CA THR A 494 -13.37 22.32 10.71
C THR A 494 -14.17 23.32 9.90
N THR A 495 -15.01 22.83 8.98
CA THR A 495 -15.88 23.69 8.18
C THR A 495 -17.12 24.19 8.95
N GLY A 496 -17.43 23.61 10.11
CA GLY A 496 -18.38 24.17 11.08
C GLY A 496 -19.84 23.70 11.00
N ASP A 497 -20.15 22.63 10.24
CA ASP A 497 -21.54 22.29 9.87
C ASP A 497 -21.87 20.80 9.85
N ASN A 498 -20.88 19.89 9.87
CA ASN A 498 -21.14 18.48 9.63
C ASN A 498 -21.01 17.65 10.92
N THR A 499 -22.14 17.11 11.37
CA THR A 499 -22.23 16.25 12.56
C THR A 499 -22.77 14.86 12.25
N GLU A 500 -22.94 14.51 10.97
CA GLU A 500 -23.50 13.22 10.55
C GLU A 500 -22.58 12.07 10.96
N ILE A 501 -23.18 10.96 11.41
CA ILE A 501 -22.44 9.75 11.81
C ILE A 501 -23.08 8.56 11.11
N THR A 502 -22.31 7.88 10.27
CA THR A 502 -22.73 6.65 9.58
C THR A 502 -21.69 5.57 9.78
N ILE A 503 -22.12 4.31 9.74
CA ILE A 503 -21.25 3.16 9.94
C ILE A 503 -21.63 2.06 8.96
N ASN A 504 -20.62 1.51 8.30
CA ASN A 504 -20.75 0.30 7.51
C ASN A 504 -20.17 -0.86 8.30
N LEU A 505 -21.03 -1.69 8.89
CA LEU A 505 -20.60 -2.86 9.66
C LEU A 505 -20.06 -3.99 8.76
N GLY A 506 -20.52 -4.08 7.50
CA GLY A 506 -19.99 -5.06 6.55
C GLY A 506 -18.55 -4.75 6.12
N ASN A 507 -18.18 -3.46 6.15
CA ASN A 507 -16.83 -3.02 5.88
C ASN A 507 -16.05 -2.61 7.14
N LEU A 508 -16.65 -2.61 8.33
CA LEU A 508 -16.12 -2.01 9.57
C LEU A 508 -15.49 -0.61 9.39
N SER A 509 -16.22 0.28 8.73
CA SER A 509 -15.83 1.70 8.58
C SER A 509 -16.86 2.62 9.22
N LEU A 510 -16.38 3.73 9.78
CA LEU A 510 -17.15 4.83 10.36
C LEU A 510 -16.89 6.08 9.53
N VAL A 511 -17.94 6.73 9.03
CA VAL A 511 -17.87 8.07 8.45
C VAL A 511 -18.51 9.04 9.42
N VAL A 512 -17.77 10.07 9.81
CA VAL A 512 -18.19 11.00 10.85
C VAL A 512 -17.88 12.45 10.45
N GLY A 513 -18.86 13.32 10.54
CA GLY A 513 -18.70 14.75 10.33
C GLY A 513 -17.69 15.34 11.32
N ALA A 514 -16.83 16.24 10.84
CA ALA A 514 -15.73 16.78 11.62
C ALA A 514 -16.18 17.56 12.87
N ASP A 515 -17.41 18.09 12.88
CA ASP A 515 -18.00 18.83 14.00
C ASP A 515 -18.77 17.93 14.98
N ALA A 516 -18.88 16.62 14.72
CA ALA A 516 -19.46 15.68 15.68
C ALA A 516 -18.61 15.66 16.96
N THR A 517 -19.25 15.74 18.12
CA THR A 517 -18.55 15.71 19.41
C THR A 517 -18.14 14.30 19.79
N ILE A 518 -17.05 14.16 20.55
CA ILE A 518 -16.61 12.86 21.06
C ILE A 518 -17.72 12.16 21.87
N GLU A 519 -18.51 12.92 22.63
CA GLU A 519 -19.67 12.36 23.34
C GLU A 519 -20.73 11.77 22.38
N SER A 520 -21.08 12.48 21.30
CA SER A 520 -22.11 12.00 20.38
C SER A 520 -21.65 10.76 19.62
N VAL A 521 -20.37 10.73 19.23
CA VAL A 521 -19.75 9.59 18.54
C VAL A 521 -19.67 8.37 19.44
N ASN A 522 -19.15 8.52 20.67
CA ASN A 522 -19.10 7.40 21.62
C ASN A 522 -20.48 6.80 21.89
N ARG A 523 -21.50 7.66 22.10
CA ARG A 523 -22.89 7.20 22.27
C ARG A 523 -23.39 6.40 21.06
N PHE A 524 -23.08 6.86 19.84
CA PHE A 524 -23.45 6.18 18.60
C PHE A 524 -22.78 4.81 18.45
N LEU A 525 -21.48 4.72 18.81
CA LEU A 525 -20.68 3.50 18.77
C LEU A 525 -21.13 2.49 19.84
N ASP A 526 -21.40 2.94 21.06
CA ASP A 526 -21.92 2.13 22.17
C ASP A 526 -23.23 1.43 21.81
N GLN A 527 -24.17 2.17 21.20
CA GLN A 527 -25.47 1.63 20.77
C GLN A 527 -25.36 0.52 19.72
N ARG A 528 -24.20 0.39 19.06
CA ARG A 528 -23.94 -0.57 17.99
C ARG A 528 -22.90 -1.61 18.36
N GLY A 529 -22.39 -1.60 19.60
CA GLY A 529 -21.40 -2.56 20.05
C GLY A 529 -20.07 -2.49 19.30
N VAL A 530 -19.65 -1.29 18.88
CA VAL A 530 -18.39 -1.08 18.16
C VAL A 530 -17.46 -0.12 18.90
N THR A 531 -16.21 -0.06 18.46
CA THR A 531 -15.16 0.84 18.97
C THR A 531 -14.39 1.44 17.80
N CYS A 532 -13.85 2.64 17.99
CA CYS A 532 -12.96 3.29 17.04
C CYS A 532 -11.74 3.79 17.81
N ALA A 533 -10.55 3.28 17.50
CA ALA A 533 -9.33 3.62 18.24
C ALA A 533 -9.01 5.13 18.21
N ALA A 534 -9.31 5.80 17.08
CA ALA A 534 -9.11 7.23 16.92
C ALA A 534 -10.06 8.11 17.76
N ILE A 535 -11.13 7.54 18.32
CA ILE A 535 -12.11 8.28 19.12
C ILE A 535 -11.77 8.08 20.61
N PRO A 536 -11.32 9.12 21.33
CA PRO A 536 -11.03 9.00 22.75
C PRO A 536 -12.27 8.58 23.54
N SER A 537 -12.08 7.76 24.57
CA SER A 537 -13.17 7.36 25.49
C SER A 537 -13.70 8.53 26.32
N VAL A 538 -12.90 9.59 26.47
CA VAL A 538 -13.24 10.82 27.20
C VAL A 538 -12.84 12.02 26.34
N GLY A 539 -13.73 12.99 26.18
CA GLY A 539 -13.47 14.15 25.32
C GLY A 539 -14.55 15.24 25.37
N GLY A 540 -15.72 14.92 25.93
CA GLY A 540 -16.81 15.89 26.13
C GLY A 540 -17.24 16.54 24.82
N THR A 541 -17.11 17.87 24.77
CA THR A 541 -17.53 18.70 23.64
C THR A 541 -16.46 18.88 22.56
N ARG A 542 -15.24 18.33 22.74
CA ARG A 542 -14.22 18.33 21.67
C ARG A 542 -14.80 17.64 20.43
N THR A 543 -14.53 18.17 19.25
CA THR A 543 -15.00 17.59 17.99
C THR A 543 -14.02 16.55 17.44
N VAL A 544 -14.48 15.70 16.54
CA VAL A 544 -13.63 14.73 15.85
C VAL A 544 -12.56 15.43 15.00
N GLY A 545 -12.91 16.54 14.35
CA GLY A 545 -11.96 17.34 13.59
C GLY A 545 -10.88 17.95 14.48
N GLU A 546 -11.23 18.44 15.67
CA GLU A 546 -10.26 18.89 16.67
C GLU A 546 -9.37 17.74 17.16
N VAL A 547 -9.89 16.51 17.29
CA VAL A 547 -9.07 15.34 17.63
C VAL A 547 -7.99 15.11 16.59
N VAL A 548 -8.33 15.09 15.31
CA VAL A 548 -7.35 14.81 14.25
C VAL A 548 -6.40 15.97 14.02
N ALA A 549 -6.91 17.21 13.96
CA ALA A 549 -6.10 18.38 13.64
C ALA A 549 -5.10 18.76 14.74
N THR A 550 -5.28 18.27 15.97
CA THR A 550 -4.39 18.58 17.12
C THR A 550 -3.89 17.33 17.86
N ALA A 551 -3.99 16.15 17.25
CA ALA A 551 -3.58 14.89 17.87
C ALA A 551 -2.12 14.93 18.35
N ALA A 552 -1.83 14.35 19.52
CA ALA A 552 -0.46 14.27 20.05
C ALA A 552 -0.28 13.00 20.89
N GLY A 553 0.97 12.56 21.04
CA GLY A 553 1.32 11.34 21.80
C GLY A 553 0.47 10.13 21.35
N ALA A 554 -0.05 9.36 22.30
CA ALA A 554 -0.85 8.17 22.00
C ALA A 554 -2.13 8.45 21.20
N GLU A 555 -2.72 9.65 21.31
CA GLU A 555 -3.88 10.03 20.49
C GLU A 555 -3.49 10.12 19.01
N ARG A 556 -2.30 10.66 18.72
CA ARG A 556 -1.75 10.70 17.36
C ARG A 556 -1.60 9.29 16.81
N ASP A 557 -1.01 8.37 17.54
CA ASP A 557 -0.81 6.98 17.07
C ASP A 557 -2.14 6.30 16.72
N HIS A 558 -3.17 6.50 17.55
CA HIS A 558 -4.50 5.95 17.29
C HIS A 558 -5.16 6.57 16.05
N VAL A 559 -5.11 7.89 15.89
CA VAL A 559 -5.61 8.60 14.71
C VAL A 559 -4.87 8.12 13.46
N ARG A 560 -3.53 8.10 13.53
CA ARG A 560 -2.61 7.68 12.49
C ARG A 560 -3.01 6.29 11.96
N HIS A 561 -3.19 5.31 12.84
CA HIS A 561 -3.48 3.94 12.43
C HIS A 561 -4.93 3.65 12.06
N ALA A 562 -5.88 4.49 12.45
CA ALA A 562 -7.31 4.25 12.18
C ALA A 562 -7.89 5.08 11.04
N LEU A 563 -7.28 6.21 10.67
CA LEU A 563 -7.78 7.10 9.62
C LEU A 563 -7.63 6.45 8.23
N LEU A 564 -8.77 6.25 7.55
CA LEU A 564 -8.88 5.72 6.19
C LEU A 564 -9.07 6.83 5.15
N GLY A 565 -9.75 7.92 5.52
CA GLY A 565 -10.07 9.01 4.60
C GLY A 565 -10.47 10.31 5.29
N ALA A 566 -10.39 11.41 4.55
CA ALA A 566 -10.80 12.74 4.98
C ALA A 566 -11.43 13.51 3.81
N ASP A 567 -12.66 14.00 4.03
CA ASP A 567 -13.27 15.06 3.22
C ASP A 567 -12.88 16.40 3.84
N VAL A 568 -12.35 17.31 3.02
CA VAL A 568 -11.72 18.57 3.46
C VAL A 568 -12.11 19.74 2.55
N THR A 569 -11.91 20.97 3.02
CA THR A 569 -11.67 22.12 2.14
C THR A 569 -10.18 22.40 2.12
N VAL A 570 -9.54 22.37 0.94
CA VAL A 570 -8.12 22.73 0.82
C VAL A 570 -7.97 24.23 1.08
N ILE A 571 -6.84 24.62 1.67
CA ILE A 571 -6.57 26.02 2.07
C ILE A 571 -6.72 27.02 0.92
N ASP A 572 -6.37 26.61 -0.30
CA ASP A 572 -6.48 27.41 -1.51
C ASP A 572 -7.93 27.56 -1.96
N GLY A 573 -8.48 28.77 -1.78
CA GLY A 573 -9.84 29.09 -2.23
C GLY A 573 -10.95 28.27 -1.56
N GLN A 574 -10.64 27.50 -0.50
CA GLN A 574 -11.58 26.62 0.21
C GLN A 574 -12.25 25.58 -0.69
N ALA A 575 -11.51 25.05 -1.67
CA ALA A 575 -12.05 24.06 -2.60
C ALA A 575 -12.25 22.69 -1.91
N PRO A 576 -13.38 21.99 -2.11
CA PRO A 576 -13.60 20.68 -1.52
C PRO A 576 -12.71 19.62 -2.17
N ALA A 577 -12.21 18.69 -1.35
CA ALA A 577 -11.43 17.53 -1.79
C ALA A 577 -11.70 16.33 -0.87
N ARG A 578 -11.44 15.13 -1.37
CA ARG A 578 -11.45 13.88 -0.60
C ARG A 578 -10.14 13.12 -0.81
N PHE A 579 -9.47 12.82 0.30
CA PHE A 579 -8.27 11.99 0.31
C PHE A 579 -8.54 10.68 1.03
N GLY A 580 -8.32 9.55 0.37
CA GLY A 580 -8.70 8.22 0.86
C GLY A 580 -10.18 7.87 0.64
N ALA A 581 -10.63 6.78 1.24
CA ALA A 581 -11.97 6.24 1.10
C ALA A 581 -12.32 5.32 2.29
N GLU A 582 -13.41 4.57 2.19
CA GLU A 582 -13.74 3.52 3.17
C GLU A 582 -12.96 2.21 2.95
N THR A 583 -12.18 2.10 1.87
CA THR A 583 -11.34 0.93 1.61
C THR A 583 -10.28 0.75 2.70
N MET A 584 -10.06 -0.49 3.14
CA MET A 584 -9.08 -0.79 4.20
C MET A 584 -7.64 -0.69 3.70
N LYS A 585 -7.42 -0.96 2.42
CA LYS A 585 -6.18 -0.70 1.69
C LYS A 585 -6.43 0.32 0.59
N ASP A 586 -5.54 1.30 0.48
CA ASP A 586 -5.52 2.29 -0.60
C ASP A 586 -4.11 2.85 -0.73
N VAL A 587 -3.44 2.55 -1.83
CA VAL A 587 -2.10 3.08 -2.17
C VAL A 587 -2.14 3.90 -3.45
N ALA A 588 -3.33 4.39 -3.83
CA ALA A 588 -3.47 5.27 -4.98
C ALA A 588 -2.95 6.68 -4.66
N GLY A 589 -1.79 7.03 -5.24
CA GLY A 589 -1.19 8.34 -5.06
C GLY A 589 -0.59 8.55 -3.66
N TYR A 590 -0.25 9.79 -3.32
CA TYR A 590 0.25 10.11 -1.98
C TYR A 590 -0.86 10.00 -0.94
N ASP A 591 -0.50 9.57 0.28
CA ASP A 591 -1.41 9.50 1.42
C ASP A 591 -1.71 10.91 2.01
N THR A 592 -2.32 11.77 1.20
CA THR A 592 -2.51 13.20 1.48
C THR A 592 -3.33 13.48 2.75
N LYS A 593 -4.22 12.57 3.15
CA LYS A 593 -4.98 12.70 4.42
C LYS A 593 -4.06 12.78 5.65
N ARG A 594 -2.84 12.25 5.58
CA ARG A 594 -1.83 12.30 6.66
C ARG A 594 -1.37 13.70 6.96
N LEU A 595 -1.40 14.60 5.97
CA LEU A 595 -1.07 16.01 6.18
C LEU A 595 -2.05 16.74 7.10
N TYR A 596 -3.26 16.22 7.32
CA TYR A 596 -4.24 16.85 8.21
C TYR A 596 -4.13 16.40 9.67
N ILE A 597 -3.28 15.41 9.98
CA ILE A 597 -3.03 14.95 11.34
C ILE A 597 -2.08 15.94 12.04
N SER A 598 -2.49 16.49 13.18
CA SER A 598 -1.70 17.46 13.96
C SER A 598 -1.30 18.71 13.14
N ALA A 599 -2.11 19.07 12.14
CA ALA A 599 -1.77 20.12 11.18
C ALA A 599 -2.29 21.50 11.56
N HIS A 600 -3.16 21.60 12.56
CA HIS A 600 -3.72 22.86 13.05
C HIS A 600 -4.27 23.77 11.92
N GLY A 601 -4.95 23.17 10.93
CA GLY A 601 -5.58 23.90 9.82
C GLY A 601 -4.62 24.36 8.70
N ALA A 602 -3.34 24.01 8.75
CA ALA A 602 -2.32 24.44 7.78
C ALA A 602 -2.64 24.08 6.31
N PHE A 603 -3.42 23.03 6.09
CA PHE A 603 -3.83 22.55 4.76
C PHE A 603 -5.31 22.81 4.46
N GLY A 604 -5.99 23.57 5.32
CA GLY A 604 -7.42 23.86 5.25
C GLY A 604 -8.20 23.11 6.32
N ALA A 605 -9.52 23.06 6.16
CA ALA A 605 -10.45 22.63 7.20
C ALA A 605 -11.03 21.24 6.94
N LEU A 606 -11.23 20.47 8.01
CA LEU A 606 -11.83 19.13 7.98
C LEU A 606 -13.36 19.23 7.88
N ARG A 607 -13.98 18.41 7.04
CA ARG A 607 -15.44 18.33 6.88
C ARG A 607 -16.00 16.99 7.36
N ALA A 608 -15.39 15.88 6.99
CA ALA A 608 -15.77 14.54 7.45
C ALA A 608 -14.55 13.63 7.47
N LEU A 609 -14.49 12.73 8.44
CA LEU A 609 -13.41 11.77 8.58
C LEU A 609 -13.94 10.34 8.49
N ILE A 610 -13.09 9.47 7.99
CA ILE A 610 -13.39 8.06 7.77
C ILE A 610 -12.40 7.24 8.57
N PHE A 611 -12.90 6.37 9.43
CA PHE A 611 -12.08 5.54 10.32
C PHE A 611 -12.42 4.06 10.19
N LYS A 612 -11.42 3.20 10.40
CA LYS A 612 -11.66 1.79 10.68
C LYS A 612 -12.24 1.62 12.09
N VAL A 613 -13.15 0.66 12.25
CA VAL A 613 -13.74 0.31 13.54
C VAL A 613 -13.59 -1.18 13.84
N SER A 614 -13.84 -1.55 15.10
CA SER A 614 -13.82 -2.95 15.55
C SER A 614 -15.12 -3.26 16.31
N VAL A 615 -15.63 -4.47 16.13
CA VAL A 615 -16.76 -5.00 16.91
C VAL A 615 -16.26 -5.34 18.32
N ARG A 616 -17.05 -5.05 19.35
CA ARG A 616 -16.72 -5.45 20.74
C ARG A 616 -16.85 -6.97 20.86
N ALA A 617 -15.79 -7.60 21.33
CA ALA A 617 -15.76 -9.03 21.65
C ALA A 617 -16.62 -9.37 22.87
#